data_AF-A0A945S6C9-F1
#
_entry.id   AF-A0A945S6C9-F1
#
_cell.length_a   1.000
_cell.length_b   1.000
_cell.length_c   1.000
_cell.angle_alpha   90.00
_cell.angle_beta   90.00
_cell.angle_gamma   90.00
#
_symmetry.space_group_name_H-M   'P 1'
#
loop_
_entity.id
_entity.type
_entity.pdbx_description
1 polymer ?
#
loop_
_entity_poly.entity_id
_entity_poly.type
_entity_poly.pdbx_seq_one_letter_code
_entity_poly.pdbx_strand_id
1 'polypeptide(L)'
;MRSNPTTRTAVMALTAMITLSLLLTGRLTAAPAAGETKKEPPKKLKPADVDKELTTFLRKDNIPFQFYNRYANTYMRFAEMGKVNLRERGKTMSADMRKKVLGQVKRNEEIARALQGMVTHKKMIDAIRTNNSSVPASDRRQTYRNAQDAHEDLRIALLAKLTGLSQAKVRKAVGYSFKAASGPTED
;
A
#
# COMPACT_ATOMS: atom_id res chain seq x y z
N MET A 1 14.16 59.75 12.64
CA MET A 1 12.74 60.16 12.83
C MET A 1 11.98 59.98 11.52
N ARG A 2 11.06 59.00 11.48
CA ARG A 2 9.73 59.02 10.84
C ARG A 2 9.24 57.57 10.78
N SER A 3 8.58 57.19 11.87
CA SER A 3 7.54 56.19 11.97
C SER A 3 6.42 56.45 10.96
N ASN A 4 5.79 55.41 10.41
CA ASN A 4 4.40 54.97 10.68
C ASN A 4 3.83 54.07 9.54
N PRO A 5 2.68 53.39 9.73
CA PRO A 5 2.67 51.93 9.74
C PRO A 5 1.50 51.31 8.94
N THR A 6 1.30 50.00 9.10
CA THR A 6 -0.01 49.32 9.07
C THR A 6 -0.77 49.26 7.73
N THR A 7 -0.83 48.07 7.14
CA THR A 7 -2.03 47.63 6.43
C THR A 7 -2.57 46.37 7.11
N ARG A 8 -3.55 46.59 8.01
CA ARG A 8 -4.49 45.58 8.50
C ARG A 8 -5.74 45.67 7.63
N THR A 9 -6.15 44.55 7.05
CA THR A 9 -7.55 44.30 6.64
C THR A 9 -7.76 42.79 6.84
N ALA A 10 -8.33 42.37 7.98
CA ALA A 10 -9.75 42.05 8.18
C ALA A 10 -10.22 40.97 7.17
N VAL A 11 -10.28 39.68 7.57
CA VAL A 11 -11.40 39.01 8.26
C VAL A 11 -12.74 39.20 7.54
N MET A 12 -13.40 38.06 7.26
CA MET A 12 -14.81 37.80 6.87
C MET A 12 -14.82 36.93 5.60
N ALA A 13 -15.58 35.86 5.45
CA ALA A 13 -16.52 35.20 6.35
C ALA A 13 -16.72 33.76 5.83
N LEU A 14 -16.90 32.84 6.79
CA LEU A 14 -17.53 31.54 6.59
C LEU A 14 -18.98 31.78 6.11
N THR A 15 -19.37 31.21 4.97
CA THR A 15 -20.80 30.98 4.68
C THR A 15 -20.95 29.74 3.82
N ALA A 16 -21.46 28.68 4.45
CA ALA A 16 -21.97 27.50 3.79
C ALA A 16 -23.26 27.86 3.04
N MET A 17 -23.41 27.35 1.82
CA MET A 17 -24.71 27.26 1.14
C MET A 17 -24.80 25.86 0.53
N ILE A 18 -25.50 24.98 1.25
CA ILE A 18 -26.01 23.72 0.73
C ILE A 18 -27.28 24.07 -0.03
N THR A 19 -27.30 23.87 -1.34
CA THR A 19 -28.55 23.70 -2.10
C THR A 19 -28.33 22.61 -3.15
N LEU A 20 -28.68 21.38 -2.76
CA LEU A 20 -28.82 20.24 -3.65
C LEU A 20 -30.21 20.35 -4.32
N SER A 21 -30.26 20.85 -5.54
CA SER A 21 -31.49 20.92 -6.33
C SER A 21 -31.84 19.54 -6.89
N LEU A 22 -32.81 18.89 -6.27
CA LEU A 22 -33.51 17.73 -6.83
C LEU A 22 -34.63 18.27 -7.75
N LEU A 23 -34.44 18.20 -9.07
CA LEU A 23 -35.57 18.35 -10.00
C LEU A 23 -35.83 17.01 -10.70
N LEU A 24 -36.95 16.43 -10.28
CA LEU A 24 -37.57 15.25 -10.83
C LEU A 24 -38.62 15.70 -11.85
N THR A 25 -38.31 15.59 -13.15
CA THR A 25 -39.33 15.66 -14.21
C THR A 25 -39.10 14.57 -15.24
N GLY A 26 -39.86 13.48 -15.07
CA GLY A 26 -40.56 12.73 -16.10
C GLY A 26 -39.82 12.23 -17.33
N ARG A 27 -39.61 10.91 -17.39
CA ARG A 27 -40.17 10.08 -18.48
C ARG A 27 -40.66 8.73 -17.92
N LEU A 28 -41.98 8.57 -17.94
CA LEU A 28 -42.64 7.27 -17.92
C LEU A 28 -42.23 6.51 -19.18
N THR A 29 -41.36 5.53 -19.02
CA THR A 29 -41.17 4.43 -19.97
C THR A 29 -41.18 3.16 -19.14
N ALA A 30 -42.13 2.29 -19.47
CA ALA A 30 -42.37 1.03 -18.82
C ALA A 30 -41.36 -0.04 -19.28
N ALA A 31 -40.79 -0.76 -18.30
CA ALA A 31 -40.16 -2.09 -18.37
C ALA A 31 -38.85 -2.23 -19.20
N PRO A 32 -37.89 -3.10 -18.79
CA PRO A 32 -38.09 -4.34 -18.05
C PRO A 32 -37.39 -4.42 -16.67
N ALA A 33 -37.81 -5.45 -15.94
CA ALA A 33 -37.42 -5.84 -14.61
C ALA A 33 -35.94 -5.57 -14.28
N ALA A 34 -35.74 -4.76 -13.24
CA ALA A 34 -34.50 -4.70 -12.51
C ALA A 34 -34.18 -6.11 -12.00
N GLY A 35 -33.27 -6.79 -12.71
CA GLY A 35 -32.56 -7.92 -12.15
C GLY A 35 -31.95 -7.46 -10.84
N GLU A 36 -32.37 -8.10 -9.75
CA GLU A 36 -31.80 -7.91 -8.42
C GLU A 36 -30.28 -8.02 -8.54
N THR A 37 -29.57 -6.91 -8.59
CA THR A 37 -28.17 -6.88 -8.23
C THR A 37 -28.15 -7.08 -6.72
N LYS A 38 -28.23 -8.35 -6.31
CA LYS A 38 -27.76 -8.80 -5.00
C LYS A 38 -26.42 -8.13 -4.79
N LYS A 39 -26.39 -7.08 -3.96
CA LYS A 39 -25.16 -6.61 -3.34
C LYS A 39 -24.68 -7.79 -2.51
N GLU A 40 -23.84 -8.62 -3.13
CA GLU A 40 -23.13 -9.69 -2.46
C GLU A 40 -22.51 -9.07 -1.20
N PRO A 41 -22.79 -9.61 0.00
CA PRO A 41 -22.22 -9.06 1.22
C PRO A 41 -20.71 -8.95 1.04
N PRO A 42 -20.05 -7.88 1.53
CA PRO A 42 -18.62 -7.68 1.30
C PRO A 42 -17.90 -8.96 1.69
N LYS A 43 -17.37 -9.65 0.68
CA LYS A 43 -16.74 -10.96 0.84
C LYS A 43 -15.70 -10.80 1.94
N LYS A 44 -15.87 -11.50 3.06
CA LYS A 44 -14.87 -11.52 4.13
C LYS A 44 -13.64 -12.21 3.56
N LEU A 45 -12.77 -11.44 2.90
CA LEU A 45 -11.56 -11.94 2.26
C LEU A 45 -10.73 -12.63 3.33
N LYS A 46 -10.50 -13.93 3.18
CA LYS A 46 -9.61 -14.66 4.07
C LYS A 46 -8.17 -14.20 3.78
N PRO A 47 -7.24 -14.31 4.74
CA PRO A 47 -5.84 -13.95 4.50
C PRO A 47 -5.24 -14.60 3.25
N ALA A 48 -5.62 -15.84 2.94
CA ALA A 48 -5.17 -16.56 1.74
C ALA A 48 -5.67 -15.93 0.41
N ASP A 49 -6.89 -15.39 0.39
CA ASP A 49 -7.43 -14.70 -0.79
C ASP A 49 -6.65 -13.40 -1.04
N VAL A 50 -6.35 -12.68 0.05
CA VAL A 50 -5.53 -11.46 0.03
C VAL A 50 -4.09 -11.77 -0.40
N ASP A 51 -3.50 -12.88 0.06
CA ASP A 51 -2.17 -13.33 -0.36
C ASP A 51 -2.11 -13.59 -1.88
N LYS A 52 -3.12 -14.26 -2.44
CA LYS A 52 -3.20 -14.55 -3.89
C LYS A 52 -3.36 -13.28 -4.72
N GLU A 53 -4.24 -12.39 -4.27
CA GLU A 53 -4.45 -11.09 -4.92
C GLU A 53 -3.16 -10.26 -4.88
N LEU A 54 -2.55 -10.11 -3.70
CA LEU A 54 -1.30 -9.39 -3.52
C LEU A 54 -0.18 -9.97 -4.39
N THR A 55 -0.01 -11.30 -4.41
CA THR A 55 1.00 -11.97 -5.25
C THR A 55 0.80 -11.65 -6.73
N THR A 56 -0.45 -11.66 -7.20
CA THR A 56 -0.79 -11.36 -8.60
C THR A 56 -0.46 -9.91 -8.93
N PHE A 57 -0.78 -8.97 -8.05
CA PHE A 57 -0.46 -7.56 -8.24
C PHE A 57 1.04 -7.30 -8.18
N LEU A 58 1.75 -7.88 -7.21
CA LEU A 58 3.20 -7.74 -7.07
C LEU A 58 3.97 -8.29 -8.28
N ARG A 59 3.36 -9.06 -9.18
CA ARG A 59 4.01 -9.47 -10.44
C ARG A 59 3.86 -8.45 -11.57
N LYS A 60 2.98 -7.45 -11.42
CA LYS A 60 2.77 -6.39 -12.41
C LYS A 60 3.84 -5.31 -12.28
N ASP A 61 4.10 -4.65 -13.38
CA ASP A 61 4.96 -3.46 -13.41
C ASP A 61 4.16 -2.20 -13.04
N ASN A 62 4.85 -1.24 -12.42
CA ASN A 62 4.33 0.09 -12.08
C ASN A 62 3.07 0.12 -11.18
N ILE A 63 3.17 -0.47 -9.99
CA ILE A 63 2.11 -0.43 -8.98
C ILE A 63 2.17 0.90 -8.21
N PRO A 64 1.05 1.63 -8.03
CA PRO A 64 1.04 2.89 -7.29
C PRO A 64 1.23 2.68 -5.78
N PHE A 65 1.90 3.60 -5.08
CA PHE A 65 2.21 3.41 -3.64
C PHE A 65 0.97 3.27 -2.75
N GLN A 66 -0.17 3.84 -3.15
CA GLN A 66 -1.45 3.72 -2.44
C GLN A 66 -1.90 2.27 -2.33
N PHE A 67 -1.58 1.45 -3.34
CA PHE A 67 -1.87 0.01 -3.31
C PHE A 67 -1.12 -0.68 -2.16
N TYR A 68 0.18 -0.43 -2.03
CA TYR A 68 0.99 -1.00 -0.95
C TYR A 68 0.48 -0.57 0.44
N ASN A 69 0.12 0.71 0.61
CA ASN A 69 -0.47 1.22 1.84
C ASN A 69 -1.78 0.50 2.21
N ARG A 70 -2.67 0.31 1.23
CA ARG A 70 -3.94 -0.40 1.46
C ARG A 70 -3.69 -1.80 1.98
N TYR A 71 -2.79 -2.55 1.36
CA TYR A 71 -2.48 -3.92 1.78
C TYR A 71 -1.71 -3.98 3.10
N ALA A 72 -0.76 -3.07 3.34
CA ALA A 72 -0.07 -2.98 4.63
C ALA A 72 -1.08 -2.84 5.78
N ASN A 73 -2.06 -1.95 5.63
CA ASN A 73 -3.13 -1.77 6.60
C ASN A 73 -3.99 -3.03 6.77
N THR A 74 -4.32 -3.73 5.68
CA THR A 74 -5.07 -5.00 5.74
C THR A 74 -4.32 -6.07 6.56
N TYR A 75 -3.02 -6.27 6.31
CA TYR A 75 -2.23 -7.24 7.07
C TYR A 75 -2.02 -6.82 8.53
N MET A 76 -1.85 -5.53 8.81
CA MET A 76 -1.84 -5.03 10.19
C MET A 76 -3.15 -5.34 10.91
N ARG A 77 -4.31 -5.18 10.25
CA ARG A 77 -5.61 -5.56 10.83
C ARG A 77 -5.71 -7.07 11.07
N PHE A 78 -5.19 -7.91 10.18
CA PHE A 78 -5.12 -9.35 10.41
C PHE A 78 -4.23 -9.72 11.61
N ALA A 79 -3.09 -9.06 11.75
CA ALA A 79 -2.22 -9.23 12.91
C ALA A 79 -2.93 -8.80 14.20
N GLU A 80 -3.60 -7.66 14.19
CA GLU A 80 -4.32 -7.13 15.36
C GLU A 80 -5.46 -8.05 15.79
N MET A 81 -6.28 -8.54 14.85
CA MET A 81 -7.32 -9.53 15.16
C MET A 81 -6.72 -10.82 15.76
N GLY A 82 -5.55 -11.25 15.29
CA GLY A 82 -4.85 -12.40 15.87
C GLY A 82 -4.36 -12.14 17.30
N LYS A 83 -3.85 -10.93 17.59
CA LYS A 83 -3.46 -10.52 18.95
C LYS A 83 -4.66 -10.46 19.90
N VAL A 84 -5.77 -9.90 19.43
CA VAL A 84 -7.04 -9.86 20.19
C VAL A 84 -7.51 -11.29 20.49
N ASN A 85 -7.51 -12.18 19.50
CA ASN A 85 -7.86 -13.60 19.72
C ASN A 85 -6.95 -14.28 20.76
N LEU A 86 -5.64 -14.02 20.74
CA LEU A 86 -4.71 -14.54 21.74
C LEU A 86 -4.98 -13.95 23.13
N ARG A 87 -5.32 -12.67 23.23
CA ARG A 87 -5.63 -12.01 24.50
C ARG A 87 -6.94 -12.52 25.12
N GLU A 88 -7.99 -12.65 24.31
CA GLU A 88 -9.33 -13.02 24.77
C GLU A 88 -9.51 -14.52 24.96
N ARG A 89 -8.94 -15.33 24.06
CA ARG A 89 -9.17 -16.79 24.01
C ARG A 89 -7.89 -17.61 24.20
N GLY A 90 -6.73 -16.98 24.39
CA GLY A 90 -5.47 -17.70 24.51
C GLY A 90 -5.42 -18.68 25.68
N LYS A 91 -6.15 -18.41 26.78
CA LYS A 91 -6.21 -19.32 27.94
C LYS A 91 -6.98 -20.61 27.66
N THR A 92 -7.95 -20.57 26.76
CA THR A 92 -8.77 -21.74 26.37
C THR A 92 -8.23 -22.46 25.14
N MET A 93 -7.22 -21.89 24.47
CA MET A 93 -6.53 -22.50 23.33
C MET A 93 -5.47 -23.51 23.78
N SER A 94 -5.37 -24.61 23.04
CA SER A 94 -4.22 -25.52 23.14
C SER A 94 -2.91 -24.77 22.84
N ALA A 95 -1.78 -25.31 23.35
CA ALA A 95 -0.46 -24.74 23.09
C ALA A 95 -0.18 -24.64 21.57
N ASP A 96 -0.54 -25.67 20.81
CA ASP A 96 -0.38 -25.71 19.36
C ASP A 96 -1.21 -24.65 18.64
N MET A 97 -2.45 -24.44 19.07
CA MET A 97 -3.34 -23.43 18.49
C MET A 97 -2.82 -22.02 18.77
N ARG A 98 -2.34 -21.75 20.00
CA ARG A 98 -1.66 -20.49 20.33
C ARG A 98 -0.43 -20.25 19.45
N LYS A 99 0.43 -21.27 19.29
CA LYS A 99 1.63 -21.18 18.46
C LYS A 99 1.28 -20.88 16.99
N LYS A 100 0.23 -21.52 16.45
CA LYS A 100 -0.27 -21.25 15.09
C LYS A 100 -0.76 -19.81 14.93
N VAL A 101 -1.58 -19.32 15.86
CA VAL A 101 -2.10 -17.94 15.81
C VAL A 101 -0.95 -16.93 15.95
N LEU A 102 -0.01 -17.15 16.87
CA LEU A 102 1.17 -16.29 17.03
C LEU A 102 2.04 -16.27 15.77
N GLY A 103 2.26 -17.43 15.15
CA GLY A 103 2.97 -17.54 13.88
C GLY A 103 2.28 -16.75 12.76
N GLN A 104 0.95 -16.79 12.70
CA GLN A 104 0.17 -16.03 11.72
C GLN A 104 0.21 -14.52 11.98
N VAL A 105 0.15 -14.08 13.24
CA VAL A 105 0.32 -12.67 13.63
C VAL A 105 1.68 -12.17 13.16
N LYS A 106 2.77 -12.87 13.52
CA LYS A 106 4.13 -12.49 13.14
C LYS A 106 4.30 -12.42 11.62
N ARG A 107 3.77 -13.42 10.88
CA ARG A 107 3.80 -13.42 9.42
C ARG A 107 3.11 -12.18 8.84
N ASN A 108 1.92 -11.83 9.34
CA ASN A 108 1.16 -10.69 8.85
C ASN A 108 1.88 -9.35 9.13
N GLU A 109 2.48 -9.20 10.30
CA GLU A 109 3.28 -8.00 10.63
C GLU A 109 4.53 -7.87 9.75
N GLU A 110 5.18 -8.98 9.42
CA GLU A 110 6.33 -8.97 8.52
C GLU A 110 5.92 -8.58 7.09
N ILE A 111 4.78 -9.07 6.60
CA ILE A 111 4.24 -8.67 5.30
C ILE A 111 3.89 -7.17 5.30
N ALA A 112 3.21 -6.69 6.34
CA ALA A 112 2.86 -5.28 6.47
C ALA A 112 4.09 -4.37 6.48
N ARG A 113 5.14 -4.74 7.23
CA ARG A 113 6.40 -4.00 7.27
C ARG A 113 7.12 -3.98 5.93
N ALA A 114 7.15 -5.11 5.22
CA ALA A 114 7.72 -5.16 3.87
C ALA A 114 7.00 -4.21 2.91
N LEU A 115 5.66 -4.20 2.93
CA LEU A 115 4.85 -3.29 2.13
C LEU A 115 5.09 -1.81 2.49
N GLN A 116 5.25 -1.48 3.78
CA GLN A 116 5.60 -0.11 4.21
C GLN A 116 7.01 0.31 3.73
N GLY A 117 7.97 -0.62 3.73
CA GLY A 117 9.27 -0.40 3.11
C GLY A 117 9.14 -0.07 1.62
N MET A 118 8.34 -0.85 0.89
CA MET A 118 8.07 -0.59 -0.53
C MET A 118 7.41 0.77 -0.78
N VAL A 119 6.48 1.21 0.07
CA VAL A 119 5.87 2.55 0.00
C VAL A 119 6.93 3.64 0.05
N THR A 120 7.91 3.51 0.95
CA THR A 120 8.98 4.50 1.14
C THR A 120 9.79 4.67 -0.15
N HIS A 121 10.25 3.56 -0.73
CA HIS A 121 11.02 3.60 -1.98
C HIS A 121 10.17 4.02 -3.18
N LYS A 122 8.91 3.56 -3.27
CA LYS A 122 8.02 3.93 -4.37
C LYS A 122 7.70 5.42 -4.38
N LYS A 123 7.47 6.03 -3.21
CA LYS A 123 7.30 7.48 -3.08
C LYS A 123 8.54 8.24 -3.58
N MET A 124 9.74 7.76 -3.27
CA MET A 124 10.99 8.38 -3.75
C MET A 124 11.10 8.28 -5.28
N ILE A 125 10.86 7.10 -5.85
CA ILE A 125 10.86 6.84 -7.30
C ILE A 125 9.86 7.79 -8.00
N ASP A 126 8.63 7.86 -7.50
CA ASP A 126 7.56 8.66 -8.09
C ASP A 126 7.82 10.18 -7.94
N ALA A 127 8.39 10.61 -6.80
CA ALA A 127 8.76 12.01 -6.57
C ALA A 127 9.90 12.47 -7.51
N ILE A 128 10.93 11.63 -7.70
CA ILE A 128 12.02 11.94 -8.63
C ILE A 128 11.48 11.97 -10.07
N ARG A 129 10.66 10.98 -10.47
CA ARG A 129 10.09 10.90 -11.81
C ARG A 129 9.21 12.11 -12.17
N THR A 130 8.51 12.67 -11.19
CA THR A 130 7.62 13.83 -11.38
C THR A 130 8.31 15.17 -11.10
N ASN A 131 9.64 15.19 -10.88
CA ASN A 131 10.41 16.38 -10.46
C ASN A 131 9.87 17.07 -9.19
N ASN A 132 9.11 16.35 -8.36
CA ASN A 132 8.53 16.83 -7.11
C ASN A 132 9.30 16.29 -5.89
N SER A 133 10.63 16.23 -6.00
CA SER A 133 11.53 15.68 -4.98
C SER A 133 12.43 16.75 -4.39
N SER A 134 12.70 16.65 -3.08
CA SER A 134 13.69 17.47 -2.38
C SER A 134 15.15 17.06 -2.69
N VAL A 135 15.35 15.99 -3.46
CA VAL A 135 16.67 15.50 -3.85
C VAL A 135 17.34 16.48 -4.83
N PRO A 136 18.58 16.92 -4.56
CA PRO A 136 19.37 17.77 -5.46
C PRO A 136 19.49 17.17 -6.86
N ALA A 137 19.51 18.01 -7.90
CA ALA A 137 19.51 17.55 -9.29
C ALA A 137 20.69 16.62 -9.63
N SER A 138 21.87 16.87 -9.03
CA SER A 138 23.07 16.03 -9.17
C SER A 138 22.85 14.58 -8.73
N ASP A 139 22.03 14.37 -7.70
CA ASP A 139 21.93 13.09 -7.00
C ASP A 139 20.69 12.29 -7.44
N ARG A 140 19.77 12.93 -8.19
CA ARG A 140 18.50 12.32 -8.62
C ARG A 140 18.69 11.00 -9.34
N ARG A 141 19.65 10.91 -10.26
CA ARG A 141 19.90 9.68 -11.04
C ARG A 141 20.34 8.52 -10.15
N GLN A 142 21.23 8.77 -9.19
CA GLN A 142 21.72 7.72 -8.30
C GLN A 142 20.65 7.33 -7.27
N THR A 143 19.99 8.33 -6.68
CA THR A 143 18.91 8.11 -5.69
C THR A 143 17.75 7.34 -6.32
N TYR A 144 17.40 7.64 -7.58
CA TYR A 144 16.38 6.91 -8.31
C TYR A 144 16.76 5.44 -8.48
N ARG A 145 18.00 5.15 -8.92
CA ARG A 145 18.49 3.77 -9.08
C ARG A 145 18.49 3.00 -7.75
N ASN A 146 19.08 3.59 -6.71
CA ASN A 146 19.09 2.97 -5.38
C ASN A 146 17.67 2.69 -4.84
N ALA A 147 16.73 3.61 -5.07
CA ALA A 147 15.35 3.43 -4.66
C ALA A 147 14.63 2.33 -5.48
N GLN A 148 14.90 2.23 -6.79
CA GLN A 148 14.40 1.13 -7.62
C GLN A 148 14.94 -0.21 -7.15
N ASP A 149 16.25 -0.31 -6.91
CA ASP A 149 16.89 -1.56 -6.51
C ASP A 149 16.35 -2.04 -5.14
N ALA A 150 16.28 -1.12 -4.17
CA ALA A 150 15.71 -1.42 -2.85
C ALA A 150 14.22 -1.80 -2.93
N HIS A 151 13.45 -1.15 -3.81
CA HIS A 151 12.05 -1.52 -4.05
C HIS A 151 11.93 -2.94 -4.61
N GLU A 152 12.73 -3.29 -5.61
CA GLU A 152 12.69 -4.60 -6.25
C GLU A 152 13.18 -5.71 -5.31
N ASP A 153 14.22 -5.49 -4.51
CA ASP A 153 14.67 -6.47 -3.51
C ASP A 153 13.59 -6.74 -2.46
N LEU A 154 12.88 -5.72 -1.97
CA LEU A 154 11.74 -5.89 -1.07
C LEU A 154 10.59 -6.65 -1.74
N ARG A 155 10.28 -6.32 -3.01
CA ARG A 155 9.26 -7.00 -3.80
C ARG A 155 9.58 -8.48 -3.98
N ILE A 156 10.82 -8.82 -4.31
CA ILE A 156 11.31 -10.19 -4.46
C ILE A 156 11.23 -10.94 -3.14
N ALA A 157 11.71 -10.34 -2.04
CA ALA A 157 11.67 -10.95 -0.71
C ALA A 157 10.22 -11.21 -0.25
N LEU A 158 9.32 -10.27 -0.51
CA LEU A 158 7.91 -10.41 -0.21
C LEU A 158 7.23 -11.50 -1.06
N LEU A 159 7.47 -11.52 -2.37
CA LEU A 159 6.97 -12.57 -3.26
C LEU A 159 7.48 -13.96 -2.88
N ALA A 160 8.74 -14.08 -2.49
CA ALA A 160 9.31 -15.34 -1.97
C ALA A 160 8.56 -15.81 -0.72
N LYS A 161 8.28 -14.90 0.22
CA LYS A 161 7.53 -15.20 1.44
C LYS A 161 6.06 -15.58 1.16
N LEU A 162 5.41 -14.94 0.19
CA LEU A 162 4.01 -15.23 -0.16
C LEU A 162 3.86 -16.55 -0.92
N THR A 163 4.83 -16.90 -1.78
CA THR A 163 4.75 -18.08 -2.66
C THR A 163 5.48 -19.31 -2.11
N GLY A 164 6.33 -19.17 -1.10
CA GLY A 164 7.19 -20.25 -0.62
C GLY A 164 8.35 -20.59 -1.57
N LEU A 165 8.59 -19.76 -2.59
CA LEU A 165 9.70 -19.93 -3.52
C LEU A 165 10.98 -19.27 -2.99
N SER A 166 12.15 -19.75 -3.44
CA SER A 166 13.41 -19.05 -3.15
C SER A 166 13.48 -17.70 -3.87
N GLN A 167 14.18 -16.72 -3.28
CA GLN A 167 14.35 -15.41 -3.90
C GLN A 167 14.99 -15.50 -5.30
N ALA A 168 15.90 -16.45 -5.53
CA ALA A 168 16.49 -16.70 -6.84
C ALA A 168 15.45 -17.12 -7.89
N LYS A 169 14.51 -18.01 -7.53
CA LYS A 169 13.40 -18.41 -8.43
C LYS A 169 12.47 -17.24 -8.70
N VAL A 170 12.17 -16.42 -7.70
CA VAL A 170 11.35 -15.22 -7.85
C VAL A 170 12.03 -14.20 -8.77
N ARG A 171 13.32 -13.89 -8.56
CA ARG A 171 14.12 -12.99 -9.42
C ARG A 171 14.04 -13.37 -10.89
N LYS A 172 14.25 -14.65 -11.18
CA LYS A 172 14.11 -15.19 -12.54
C LYS A 172 12.69 -15.01 -13.10
N ALA A 173 11.67 -15.24 -12.29
CA ALA A 173 10.26 -15.13 -12.70
C ALA A 173 9.79 -13.68 -12.95
N VAL A 174 10.34 -12.71 -12.23
CA VAL A 174 10.00 -11.28 -12.41
C VAL A 174 10.92 -10.58 -13.42
N GLY A 175 11.84 -11.31 -14.07
CA GLY A 175 12.75 -10.74 -15.07
C GLY A 175 13.74 -9.72 -14.52
N TYR A 176 13.98 -9.69 -13.20
CA TYR A 176 14.90 -8.74 -12.59
C TYR A 176 16.34 -9.24 -12.73
N SER A 177 17.08 -8.66 -13.67
CA SER A 177 18.53 -8.83 -13.76
C SER A 177 19.20 -7.74 -12.92
N PHE A 178 19.91 -8.17 -11.87
CA PHE A 178 20.78 -7.29 -11.12
C PHE A 178 21.89 -6.82 -12.08
N LYS A 179 21.86 -5.56 -12.52
CA LYS A 179 23.11 -4.90 -12.87
C LYS A 179 23.73 -4.56 -11.53
N ALA A 180 24.67 -5.40 -11.09
CA ALA A 180 25.60 -4.94 -10.08
C ALA A 180 26.09 -3.58 -10.55
N ALA A 181 25.88 -2.55 -9.74
CA ALA A 181 26.80 -1.44 -9.78
C ALA A 181 28.14 -2.08 -9.44
N SER A 182 28.88 -2.51 -10.47
CA SER A 182 30.31 -2.68 -10.37
C SER A 182 30.79 -1.31 -9.91
N GLY A 183 30.97 -1.17 -8.60
CA GLY A 183 31.88 -0.17 -8.10
C GLY A 183 33.22 -0.38 -8.83
N PRO A 184 34.00 0.68 -9.04
CA PRO A 184 35.31 0.52 -9.64
C PRO A 184 36.06 -0.54 -8.82
N THR A 185 36.45 -1.63 -9.49
CA THR A 185 37.57 -2.43 -9.02
C THR A 185 38.76 -1.50 -9.08
N GLU A 186 39.24 -1.09 -7.92
CA GLU A 186 40.56 -0.47 -7.80
C GLU A 186 41.58 -1.52 -8.28
N ASP A 187 42.19 -1.24 -9.43
CA ASP A 187 43.49 -1.77 -9.84
C ASP A 187 44.53 -0.67 -9.62
#